data_AF-A0A928MLH4-F1
#
_entry.id   AF-A0A928MLH4-F1
#
_cell.length_a   1.000
_cell.length_b   1.000
_cell.length_c   1.000
_cell.angle_alpha   90.00
_cell.angle_beta   90.00
_cell.angle_gamma   90.00
#
_symmetry.space_group_name_H-M   'P 1'
#
loop_
_entity.id
_entity.type
_entity.pdbx_description
1 polymer ?
#
loop_
_entity_poly.entity_id
_entity_poly.type
_entity_poly.pdbx_seq_one_letter_code
_entity_poly.pdbx_strand_id
1 'polypeptide(L)'
;MRSEKNGMRFFLFTNSLHGRNKIMTKSEFLAKLKSGLSGFSQDEIQKTLAYYTELIDDHMEDGATEEEAVAAIGSLEDLLFELRSEKKEVPIVKAKKKVSVTAVILIILGFPLWFPLLVTFFSVFLTIYIVLWTVILVLYVGVLSCLIGGIAGLVLAAINFPLLQWGEGFFLLGCSILAFGLTILLFLATTWLAKQLCRGSGWLFRKTFHLPKRKEVMA
;
A
#
# COMPACT_ATOMS: atom_id res chain seq x y z
N MET A 1 -62.59 33.22 11.87
CA MET A 1 -62.92 32.00 11.07
C MET A 1 -61.71 31.27 10.45
N ARG A 2 -60.44 31.65 10.72
CA ARG A 2 -59.25 30.94 10.18
C ARG A 2 -58.48 30.08 11.19
N SER A 3 -58.71 30.28 12.49
CA SER A 3 -58.09 29.50 13.57
C SER A 3 -58.73 28.11 13.75
N GLU A 4 -60.06 28.00 13.68
CA GLU A 4 -60.76 26.70 13.79
C GLU A 4 -60.46 25.72 12.66
N LYS A 5 -60.19 26.22 11.44
CA LYS A 5 -59.85 25.36 10.29
C LYS A 5 -58.51 24.65 10.48
N ASN A 6 -57.58 25.25 11.22
CA ASN A 6 -56.29 24.65 11.51
C ASN A 6 -56.38 23.66 12.69
N GLY A 7 -57.21 23.96 13.70
CA GLY A 7 -57.51 23.03 14.79
C GLY A 7 -58.21 21.76 14.30
N MET A 8 -59.23 21.87 13.43
CA MET A 8 -59.88 20.71 12.82
C MET A 8 -58.95 19.94 11.88
N ARG A 9 -58.06 20.61 11.13
CA ARG A 9 -57.08 19.90 10.29
C ARG A 9 -56.04 19.15 11.12
N PHE A 10 -55.60 19.71 12.24
CA PHE A 10 -54.68 19.03 13.15
C PHE A 10 -55.37 17.87 13.86
N PHE A 11 -56.61 18.05 14.33
CA PHE A 11 -57.41 17.00 14.97
C PHE A 11 -57.81 15.89 13.99
N LEU A 12 -58.13 16.22 12.73
CA LEU A 12 -58.37 15.24 11.67
C LEU A 12 -57.06 14.53 11.25
N PHE A 13 -55.91 15.17 11.37
CA PHE A 13 -54.61 14.54 11.10
C PHE A 13 -54.22 13.57 12.21
N THR A 14 -54.43 13.93 13.48
CA THR A 14 -54.20 13.02 14.62
C THR A 14 -55.21 11.86 14.65
N ASN A 15 -56.49 12.10 14.34
CA ASN A 15 -57.47 11.01 14.20
C ASN A 15 -57.24 10.16 12.94
N SER A 16 -56.68 10.73 11.86
CA SER A 16 -56.37 9.98 10.63
C SER A 16 -55.11 9.12 10.75
N LEU A 17 -54.23 9.37 11.72
CA LEU A 17 -53.10 8.48 12.06
C LEU A 17 -53.55 7.32 12.96
N HIS A 18 -54.62 7.50 13.74
CA HIS A 18 -55.25 6.42 14.52
C HIS A 18 -56.21 5.53 13.71
N GLY A 19 -56.51 5.89 12.45
CA GLY A 19 -57.48 5.20 11.59
C GLY A 19 -56.90 4.30 10.50
N ARG A 20 -55.58 4.03 10.47
CA ARG A 20 -54.94 3.17 9.44
C ARG A 20 -54.10 2.02 9.97
N ASN A 21 -54.10 1.76 11.28
CA ASN A 21 -53.64 0.47 11.80
C ASN A 21 -54.70 -0.57 11.43
N LYS A 22 -54.57 -1.13 10.23
CA LYS A 22 -55.26 -2.36 9.88
C LYS A 22 -54.70 -3.40 10.85
N ILE A 23 -55.49 -3.79 11.84
CA ILE A 23 -55.15 -4.86 12.77
C ILE A 23 -54.71 -6.04 11.91
N MET A 24 -53.43 -6.41 12.01
CA MET A 24 -52.82 -7.41 11.16
C MET A 24 -52.03 -8.37 12.04
N THR A 25 -52.16 -9.65 11.75
CA THR A 25 -51.45 -10.71 12.49
C THR A 25 -49.97 -10.68 12.13
N LYS A 26 -49.13 -11.30 12.96
CA LYS A 26 -47.68 -11.43 12.72
C LYS A 26 -47.38 -11.94 11.31
N SER A 27 -48.13 -12.95 10.86
CA SER A 27 -47.98 -13.56 9.54
C SER A 27 -48.28 -12.59 8.38
N GLU A 28 -49.30 -11.75 8.54
CA GLU A 28 -49.71 -10.78 7.51
C GLU A 28 -48.73 -9.61 7.45
N PHE A 29 -48.20 -9.16 8.59
CA PHE A 29 -47.18 -8.13 8.67
C PHE A 29 -45.88 -8.56 7.97
N LEU A 30 -45.35 -9.74 8.29
CA LEU A 30 -44.12 -10.26 7.69
C LEU A 30 -44.25 -10.52 6.19
N ALA A 31 -45.42 -10.99 5.73
CA ALA A 31 -45.70 -11.18 4.31
C ALA A 31 -45.66 -9.86 3.53
N LYS A 32 -46.23 -8.78 4.09
CA LYS A 32 -46.22 -7.46 3.46
C LYS A 32 -44.85 -6.76 3.57
N LEU A 33 -44.13 -6.98 4.66
CA LEU A 33 -42.75 -6.51 4.82
C LEU A 33 -41.85 -7.15 3.74
N LYS A 34 -41.97 -8.47 3.56
CA LYS A 34 -41.24 -9.20 2.51
C LYS A 34 -41.56 -8.70 1.10
N SER A 35 -42.82 -8.43 0.78
CA SER A 35 -43.21 -7.91 -0.54
C SER A 35 -42.73 -6.47 -0.76
N GLY A 36 -42.75 -5.64 0.28
CA GLY A 36 -42.18 -4.29 0.28
C GLY A 36 -40.66 -4.24 0.12
N LEU A 37 -39.96 -5.29 0.57
CA LEU A 37 -38.50 -5.46 0.47
C LEU A 37 -38.06 -6.23 -0.79
N SER A 38 -38.93 -6.45 -1.78
CA SER A 38 -38.60 -7.17 -3.03
C SER A 38 -37.43 -6.59 -3.86
N GLY A 39 -36.95 -5.38 -3.55
CA GLY A 39 -35.75 -4.77 -4.16
C GLY A 39 -34.44 -4.94 -3.36
N PHE A 40 -34.43 -5.75 -2.32
CA PHE A 40 -33.26 -6.05 -1.48
C PHE A 40 -32.67 -7.44 -1.82
N SER A 41 -31.43 -7.71 -1.41
CA SER A 41 -30.85 -9.04 -1.59
C SER A 41 -31.56 -10.08 -0.70
N GLN A 42 -31.56 -11.36 -1.10
CA GLN A 42 -32.24 -12.41 -0.32
C GLN A 42 -31.72 -12.51 1.12
N ASP A 43 -30.42 -12.28 1.33
CA ASP A 43 -29.80 -12.30 2.65
C ASP A 43 -30.26 -11.12 3.53
N GLU A 44 -30.43 -9.92 2.96
CA GLU A 44 -30.94 -8.75 3.68
C GLU A 44 -32.42 -8.94 4.05
N ILE A 45 -33.24 -9.43 3.11
CA ILE A 45 -34.66 -9.69 3.36
C ILE A 45 -34.81 -10.68 4.52
N GLN A 46 -34.04 -11.77 4.54
CA GLN A 46 -34.11 -12.76 5.61
C GLN A 46 -33.68 -12.20 6.96
N LYS A 47 -32.60 -11.41 7.01
CA LYS A 47 -32.14 -10.77 8.25
C LYS A 47 -33.16 -9.79 8.82
N THR A 48 -33.75 -8.95 7.96
CA THR A 48 -34.78 -8.00 8.38
C THR A 48 -36.02 -8.73 8.89
N LEU A 49 -36.48 -9.78 8.19
CA LEU A 49 -37.63 -10.57 8.65
C LEU A 49 -37.34 -11.27 9.97
N ALA A 50 -36.14 -11.83 10.15
CA ALA A 50 -35.75 -12.48 11.41
C ALA A 50 -35.76 -11.50 12.59
N TYR A 51 -35.17 -10.31 12.41
CA TYR A 51 -35.14 -9.27 13.43
C TYR A 51 -36.54 -8.83 13.91
N TYR A 52 -37.45 -8.54 12.98
CA TYR A 52 -38.82 -8.19 13.36
C TYR A 52 -39.63 -9.38 13.85
N THR A 53 -39.27 -10.61 13.48
CA THR A 53 -39.90 -11.81 14.04
C THR A 53 -39.55 -11.95 15.52
N GLU A 54 -38.27 -11.83 15.87
CA GLU A 54 -37.76 -11.84 17.26
C GLU A 54 -38.38 -10.71 18.08
N LEU A 55 -38.45 -9.50 17.54
CA LEU A 55 -39.05 -8.36 18.23
C LEU A 55 -40.56 -8.55 18.51
N ILE A 56 -41.32 -9.13 17.57
CA ILE A 56 -42.74 -9.46 17.80
C ILE A 56 -42.87 -10.57 18.84
N ASP A 57 -41.98 -11.57 18.79
CA ASP A 57 -41.97 -12.69 19.74
C ASP A 57 -41.68 -12.20 21.17
N ASP A 58 -40.70 -11.33 21.37
CA ASP A 58 -40.39 -10.73 22.66
C ASP A 58 -41.62 -10.00 23.25
N HIS A 59 -42.33 -9.23 22.41
CA HIS A 59 -43.54 -8.53 22.84
C HIS A 59 -44.70 -9.48 23.19
N MET A 60 -44.82 -10.62 22.50
CA MET A 60 -45.82 -11.64 22.86
C MET A 60 -45.45 -12.40 24.14
N GLU A 61 -44.15 -12.62 24.39
CA GLU A 61 -43.66 -13.23 25.64
C GLU A 61 -43.93 -12.33 26.86
N ASP A 62 -43.90 -11.00 26.67
CA ASP A 62 -44.29 -9.99 27.67
C ASP A 62 -45.81 -9.91 27.92
N GLY A 63 -46.61 -10.75 27.23
CA GLY A 63 -48.05 -10.88 27.42
C GLY A 63 -48.92 -9.99 26.52
N ALA A 64 -48.34 -9.37 25.48
CA ALA A 64 -49.11 -8.65 24.47
C ALA A 64 -49.79 -9.63 23.50
N THR A 65 -50.96 -9.25 22.98
CA THR A 65 -51.59 -9.99 21.87
C THR A 65 -50.81 -9.76 20.56
N GLU A 66 -50.92 -10.69 19.59
CA GLU A 66 -50.22 -10.57 18.29
C GLU A 66 -50.47 -9.21 17.62
N GLU A 67 -51.70 -8.72 17.74
CA GLU A 67 -52.16 -7.46 17.17
C GLU A 67 -51.53 -6.24 17.87
N GLU A 68 -51.34 -6.31 19.19
CA GLU A 68 -50.70 -5.26 19.98
C GLU A 68 -49.20 -5.21 19.75
N ALA A 69 -48.56 -6.38 19.64
CA ALA A 69 -47.14 -6.49 19.33
C ALA A 69 -46.81 -5.90 17.95
N VAL A 70 -47.65 -6.17 16.94
CA VAL A 70 -47.49 -5.58 15.61
C VAL A 70 -47.79 -4.08 15.60
N ALA A 71 -48.76 -3.61 16.40
CA ALA A 71 -49.07 -2.20 16.52
C ALA A 71 -47.95 -1.40 17.23
N ALA A 72 -47.19 -2.03 18.12
CA ALA A 72 -46.07 -1.42 18.84
C ALA A 72 -44.87 -1.09 17.93
N ILE A 73 -44.68 -1.85 16.85
CA ILE A 73 -43.61 -1.66 15.87
C ILE A 73 -43.86 -0.42 14.99
N GLY A 74 -45.13 0.00 14.86
CA GLY A 74 -45.53 1.16 14.09
C GLY A 74 -46.06 0.83 12.69
N SER A 75 -46.20 1.83 11.83
CA SER A 75 -46.82 1.65 10.52
C SER A 75 -45.84 0.96 9.53
N LEU A 76 -46.35 -0.03 8.81
CA LEU A 76 -45.57 -0.76 7.82
C LEU A 76 -45.03 0.17 6.71
N GLU A 77 -45.79 1.21 6.33
CA GLU A 77 -45.35 2.16 5.31
C GLU A 77 -44.17 3.02 5.78
N ASP A 78 -44.18 3.47 7.05
CA ASP A 78 -43.10 4.28 7.61
C ASP A 78 -41.83 3.44 7.78
N LEU A 79 -41.96 2.18 8.23
CA LEU A 79 -40.84 1.24 8.33
C LEU A 79 -40.23 0.96 6.95
N LEU A 80 -41.04 0.69 5.93
CA LEU A 80 -40.54 0.49 4.56
C LEU A 80 -39.90 1.77 3.99
N PHE A 81 -40.37 2.95 4.38
CA PHE A 81 -39.77 4.22 4.00
C PHE A 81 -38.42 4.42 4.68
N GLU A 82 -38.30 4.12 5.98
CA GLU A 82 -37.07 4.21 6.76
C GLU A 82 -36.00 3.24 6.22
N LEU A 83 -36.34 1.95 6.05
CA LEU A 83 -35.42 0.95 5.50
C LEU A 83 -34.95 1.29 4.08
N ARG A 84 -35.79 1.93 3.27
CA ARG A 84 -35.41 2.40 1.93
C ARG A 84 -34.61 3.72 1.97
N SER A 85 -34.81 4.54 2.99
CA SER A 85 -34.13 5.83 3.17
C SER A 85 -32.75 5.66 3.78
N GLU A 86 -32.58 4.72 4.70
CA GLU A 86 -31.27 4.28 5.23
C GLU A 86 -30.36 3.78 4.09
N LYS A 87 -30.96 3.12 3.08
CA LYS A 87 -30.26 2.74 1.85
C LYS A 87 -29.87 3.94 0.95
N LYS A 88 -30.54 5.08 1.09
CA LYS A 88 -30.40 6.27 0.23
C LYS A 88 -29.40 7.31 0.76
N GLU A 89 -29.08 7.32 2.06
CA GLU A 89 -28.13 8.30 2.66
C GLU A 89 -26.66 7.89 2.61
N VAL A 90 -26.31 6.93 1.76
CA VAL A 90 -24.94 6.77 1.30
C VAL A 90 -24.92 6.87 -0.22
N PRO A 91 -24.67 8.06 -0.79
CA PRO A 91 -24.16 8.14 -2.15
C PRO A 91 -22.70 7.66 -2.12
N ILE A 92 -22.46 6.41 -1.70
CA ILE A 92 -21.32 5.71 -2.22
C ILE A 92 -21.70 5.38 -3.65
N VAL A 93 -21.34 6.32 -4.52
CA VAL A 93 -20.76 5.98 -5.81
C VAL A 93 -19.47 5.20 -5.54
N LYS A 94 -19.57 4.05 -4.85
CA LYS A 94 -18.74 2.90 -5.19
C LYS A 94 -19.27 2.52 -6.56
N ALA A 95 -18.73 3.17 -7.59
CA ALA A 95 -18.42 2.46 -8.80
C ALA A 95 -17.64 1.23 -8.32
N LYS A 96 -18.35 0.12 -8.06
CA LYS A 96 -17.75 -1.19 -7.95
C LYS A 96 -17.14 -1.35 -9.32
N LYS A 97 -15.89 -0.93 -9.47
CA LYS A 97 -15.07 -1.21 -10.63
C LYS A 97 -15.12 -2.72 -10.68
N LYS A 98 -16.02 -3.28 -11.50
CA LYS A 98 -16.04 -4.69 -11.84
C LYS A 98 -14.69 -4.86 -12.53
N VAL A 99 -13.67 -5.17 -11.76
CA VAL A 99 -12.41 -5.65 -12.30
C VAL A 99 -12.85 -6.87 -13.10
N SER A 100 -12.82 -6.72 -14.42
CA SER A 100 -13.30 -7.76 -15.31
C SER A 100 -12.63 -9.06 -14.89
N VAL A 101 -13.37 -10.16 -14.80
CA VAL A 101 -12.78 -11.48 -14.53
C VAL A 101 -11.68 -11.76 -15.56
N THR A 102 -11.83 -11.24 -16.78
CA THR A 102 -10.79 -11.22 -17.82
C THR A 102 -9.56 -10.41 -17.40
N ALA A 103 -9.70 -9.26 -16.73
CA ALA A 103 -8.57 -8.48 -16.21
C ALA A 103 -7.85 -9.20 -15.05
N VAL A 104 -8.60 -9.90 -14.19
CA VAL A 104 -8.01 -10.71 -13.10
C VAL A 104 -7.28 -11.92 -13.68
N ILE A 105 -7.88 -12.64 -14.64
CA ILE A 105 -7.22 -13.74 -15.36
C ILE A 105 -6.00 -13.24 -16.12
N LEU A 106 -6.07 -12.08 -16.78
CA LEU A 106 -4.94 -11.49 -17.50
C LEU A 106 -3.82 -11.05 -16.56
N ILE A 107 -4.14 -10.62 -15.34
CA ILE A 107 -3.13 -10.34 -14.31
C ILE A 107 -2.53 -11.62 -13.75
N ILE A 108 -3.31 -12.70 -13.56
CA ILE A 108 -2.81 -14.00 -13.08
C ILE A 108 -1.96 -14.68 -14.16
N LEU A 109 -2.33 -14.60 -15.43
CA LEU A 109 -1.53 -15.10 -16.56
C LEU A 109 -0.37 -14.15 -16.91
N GLY A 110 -0.57 -12.86 -16.68
CA GLY A 110 0.43 -11.83 -16.86
C GLY A 110 1.49 -11.87 -15.78
N PHE A 111 1.16 -12.28 -14.54
CA PHE A 111 2.08 -12.36 -13.41
C PHE A 111 3.30 -13.23 -13.71
N PRO A 112 3.16 -14.46 -14.26
CA PRO A 112 4.27 -15.25 -14.77
C PRO A 112 5.14 -14.57 -15.84
N LEU A 113 4.62 -13.56 -16.57
CA LEU A 113 5.34 -12.88 -17.64
C LEU A 113 6.01 -11.58 -17.17
N TRP A 114 5.32 -10.73 -16.41
CA TRP A 114 5.89 -9.45 -15.96
C TRP A 114 6.75 -9.59 -14.70
N PHE A 115 6.51 -10.58 -13.85
CA PHE A 115 7.32 -10.84 -12.66
C PHE A 115 8.79 -11.17 -13.01
N PRO A 116 9.10 -12.17 -13.86
CA PRO A 116 10.49 -12.41 -14.25
C PRO A 116 11.09 -11.24 -15.04
N LEU A 117 10.27 -10.49 -15.80
CA LEU A 117 10.74 -9.29 -16.50
C LEU A 117 11.18 -8.19 -15.50
N LEU A 118 10.44 -8.00 -14.42
CA LEU A 118 10.83 -7.06 -13.36
C LEU A 118 12.09 -7.53 -12.63
N VAL A 119 12.17 -8.83 -12.32
CA VAL A 119 13.34 -9.43 -11.66
C VAL A 119 14.59 -9.29 -12.53
N THR A 120 14.50 -9.59 -13.83
CA THR A 120 15.63 -9.44 -14.77
C THR A 120 16.03 -7.98 -14.91
N PHE A 121 15.08 -7.06 -15.05
CA PHE A 121 15.36 -5.63 -15.07
C PHE A 121 16.13 -5.21 -13.82
N PHE A 122 15.62 -5.51 -12.63
CA PHE A 122 16.30 -5.18 -11.36
C PHE A 122 17.67 -5.85 -11.22
N SER A 123 17.79 -7.10 -11.66
CA SER A 123 19.05 -7.84 -11.67
C SER A 123 20.10 -7.15 -12.53
N VAL A 124 19.74 -6.65 -13.73
CA VAL A 124 20.68 -5.91 -14.59
C VAL A 124 21.18 -4.64 -13.92
N PHE A 125 20.32 -3.86 -13.27
CA PHE A 125 20.77 -2.67 -12.52
C PHE A 125 21.72 -3.04 -11.38
N LEU A 126 21.41 -4.11 -10.65
CA LEU A 126 22.28 -4.59 -9.57
C LEU A 126 23.63 -5.05 -10.12
N THR A 127 23.66 -5.78 -11.24
CA THR A 127 24.90 -6.20 -11.89
C THR A 127 25.73 -5.00 -12.32
N ILE A 128 25.13 -4.00 -12.97
CA ILE A 128 25.84 -2.77 -13.36
C ILE A 128 26.42 -2.07 -12.13
N TYR A 129 25.65 -1.97 -11.05
CA TYR A 129 26.11 -1.38 -9.80
C TYR A 129 27.30 -2.15 -9.21
N ILE A 130 27.23 -3.48 -9.14
CA ILE A 130 28.33 -4.32 -8.65
C ILE A 130 29.55 -4.16 -9.55
N VAL A 131 29.40 -4.20 -10.87
CA VAL A 131 30.51 -4.02 -11.83
C VAL A 131 31.21 -2.67 -11.64
N LEU A 132 30.44 -1.59 -11.42
CA LEU A 132 31.03 -0.28 -11.13
C LEU A 132 31.89 -0.32 -9.86
N TRP A 133 31.44 -1.01 -8.81
CA TRP A 133 32.22 -1.16 -7.57
C TRP A 133 33.41 -2.11 -7.71
N THR A 134 33.30 -3.18 -8.49
CA THR A 134 34.42 -4.11 -8.70
C THR A 134 35.54 -3.46 -9.49
N VAL A 135 35.25 -2.59 -10.45
CA VAL A 135 36.27 -1.80 -11.16
C VAL A 135 37.08 -0.95 -10.17
N ILE A 136 36.41 -0.27 -9.23
CA ILE A 136 37.10 0.50 -8.18
C ILE A 136 37.97 -0.42 -7.32
N LEU A 137 37.45 -1.59 -6.93
CA LEU A 137 38.19 -2.56 -6.13
C LEU A 137 39.45 -3.05 -6.86
N VAL A 138 39.34 -3.41 -8.14
CA VAL A 138 40.47 -3.85 -8.97
C VAL A 138 41.54 -2.77 -9.05
N LEU A 139 41.16 -1.50 -9.18
CA LEU A 139 42.12 -0.38 -9.16
C LEU A 139 42.86 -0.30 -7.81
N TYR A 140 42.17 -0.48 -6.68
CA TYR A 140 42.82 -0.52 -5.36
C TYR A 140 43.76 -1.71 -5.19
N VAL A 141 43.37 -2.90 -5.66
CA VAL A 141 44.24 -4.09 -5.64
C VAL A 141 45.45 -3.86 -6.54
N GLY A 142 45.28 -3.21 -7.69
CA GLY A 142 46.37 -2.78 -8.56
C GLY A 142 47.37 -1.87 -7.84
N VAL A 143 46.87 -0.84 -7.13
CA VAL A 143 47.71 0.04 -6.30
C VAL A 143 48.50 -0.75 -5.25
N LEU A 144 47.85 -1.66 -4.53
CA LEU A 144 48.51 -2.51 -3.53
C LEU A 144 49.58 -3.43 -4.16
N SER A 145 49.30 -4.00 -5.33
CA SER A 145 50.24 -4.86 -6.05
C SER A 145 51.49 -4.08 -6.49
N CYS A 146 51.34 -2.85 -6.97
CA CYS A 146 52.47 -1.98 -7.31
C CYS A 146 53.28 -1.59 -6.08
N LEU A 147 52.62 -1.34 -4.94
CA LEU A 147 53.30 -1.03 -3.68
C LEU A 147 54.15 -2.22 -3.21
N ILE A 148 53.57 -3.42 -3.16
CA ILE A 148 54.27 -4.64 -2.75
C ILE A 148 55.40 -4.96 -3.73
N GLY A 149 55.15 -4.84 -5.03
CA GLY A 149 56.17 -5.02 -6.06
C GLY A 149 57.33 -4.02 -5.94
N GLY A 150 57.03 -2.75 -5.63
CA GLY A 150 58.03 -1.73 -5.37
C GLY A 150 58.91 -2.05 -4.16
N ILE A 151 58.30 -2.48 -3.05
CA ILE A 151 59.02 -2.91 -1.83
C ILE A 151 59.87 -4.15 -2.11
N ALA A 152 59.30 -5.17 -2.76
CA ALA A 152 60.02 -6.38 -3.12
C ALA A 152 61.22 -6.07 -4.03
N GLY A 153 61.06 -5.18 -5.01
CA GLY A 153 62.16 -4.74 -5.86
C GLY A 153 63.28 -4.02 -5.08
N LEU A 154 62.96 -3.26 -4.03
CA LEU A 154 63.97 -2.60 -3.19
C LEU A 154 64.77 -3.64 -2.38
N VAL A 155 64.07 -4.63 -1.83
CA VAL A 155 64.70 -5.73 -1.09
C VAL A 155 65.61 -6.53 -2.01
N LEU A 156 65.14 -6.88 -3.20
CA LEU A 156 65.94 -7.60 -4.20
C LEU A 156 67.13 -6.75 -4.67
N ALA A 157 66.97 -5.45 -4.89
CA ALA A 157 68.08 -4.56 -5.22
C ALA A 157 69.14 -4.58 -4.11
N ALA A 158 68.74 -4.46 -2.85
CA ALA A 158 69.63 -4.48 -1.69
C ALA A 158 70.43 -5.80 -1.56
N ILE A 159 69.85 -6.93 -1.95
CA ILE A 159 70.52 -8.23 -1.97
C ILE A 159 71.53 -8.35 -3.14
N ASN A 160 71.23 -7.75 -4.30
CA ASN A 160 72.08 -7.86 -5.49
C ASN A 160 73.32 -6.95 -5.45
N PHE A 161 73.28 -5.82 -4.73
CA PHE A 161 74.43 -4.91 -4.60
C PHE A 161 75.69 -5.59 -4.00
N PRO A 162 75.61 -6.34 -2.88
CA PRO A 162 76.75 -7.08 -2.33
C PRO A 162 77.25 -8.25 -3.19
N LEU A 163 76.42 -8.79 -4.09
CA LEU A 163 76.73 -9.95 -4.92
C LEU A 163 77.50 -9.59 -6.21
N LEU A 164 78.03 -8.36 -6.31
CA LEU A 164 78.76 -7.84 -7.47
C LEU A 164 77.93 -7.75 -8.77
N GLN A 165 76.60 -7.86 -8.70
CA GLN A 165 75.68 -7.71 -9.84
C GLN A 165 75.11 -6.29 -9.91
N TRP A 166 76.01 -5.31 -10.02
CA TRP A 166 75.68 -3.87 -10.00
C TRP A 166 74.64 -3.46 -11.06
N GLY A 167 74.73 -4.03 -12.27
CA GLY A 167 73.80 -3.74 -13.36
C GLY A 167 72.35 -4.12 -13.04
N GLU A 168 72.15 -5.30 -12.46
CA GLU A 168 70.83 -5.77 -12.04
C GLU A 168 70.30 -4.98 -10.83
N GLY A 169 71.18 -4.66 -9.87
CA GLY A 169 70.84 -3.85 -8.70
C GLY A 169 70.30 -2.46 -9.04
N PHE A 170 70.97 -1.73 -9.96
CA PHE A 170 70.49 -0.42 -10.41
C PHE A 170 69.19 -0.51 -11.22
N PHE A 171 69.03 -1.54 -12.03
CA PHE A 171 67.79 -1.77 -12.80
C PHE A 171 66.60 -2.02 -11.87
N LEU A 172 66.74 -2.92 -10.89
CA LEU A 172 65.72 -3.22 -9.87
C LEU A 172 65.37 -1.99 -9.03
N LEU A 173 66.36 -1.18 -8.65
CA LEU A 173 66.14 0.07 -7.93
C LEU A 173 65.35 1.09 -8.75
N GLY A 174 65.65 1.21 -10.06
CA GLY A 174 64.87 2.02 -10.99
C GLY A 174 63.43 1.55 -11.12
N CYS A 175 63.20 0.24 -11.29
CA CYS A 175 61.87 -0.36 -11.34
C CYS A 175 61.07 -0.12 -10.05
N SER A 176 61.71 -0.19 -8.88
CA SER A 176 61.07 0.11 -7.60
C SER A 176 60.61 1.56 -7.50
N ILE A 177 61.48 2.52 -7.83
CA ILE A 177 61.12 3.95 -7.81
C ILE A 177 59.96 4.24 -8.77
N LEU A 178 59.99 3.67 -9.97
CA LEU A 178 58.89 3.78 -10.93
C LEU A 178 57.60 3.16 -10.40
N ALA A 179 57.67 2.00 -9.74
CA ALA A 179 56.51 1.35 -9.14
C ALA A 179 55.90 2.19 -8.00
N PHE A 180 56.72 2.83 -7.15
CA PHE A 180 56.23 3.77 -6.13
C PHE A 180 55.59 5.01 -6.76
N GLY A 181 56.22 5.59 -7.80
CA GLY A 181 55.65 6.72 -8.53
C GLY A 181 54.28 6.38 -9.14
N LEU A 182 54.17 5.20 -9.76
CA LEU A 182 52.91 4.72 -10.33
C LEU A 182 51.84 4.46 -9.25
N THR A 183 52.25 3.92 -8.10
CA THR A 183 51.36 3.69 -6.95
C THR A 183 50.70 4.98 -6.48
N ILE A 184 51.47 6.07 -6.32
CA ILE A 184 50.95 7.37 -5.87
C ILE A 184 49.98 7.95 -6.90
N LEU A 185 50.33 7.90 -8.19
CA LEU A 185 49.50 8.42 -9.27
C LEU A 185 48.16 7.65 -9.37
N LEU A 186 48.21 6.32 -9.34
CA LEU A 186 47.03 5.46 -9.37
C LEU A 186 46.17 5.64 -8.12
N PHE A 187 46.76 5.82 -6.94
CA PHE A 187 46.03 6.08 -5.71
C PHE A 187 45.23 7.40 -5.78
N LEU A 188 45.84 8.46 -6.31
CA LEU A 188 45.17 9.75 -6.46
C LEU A 188 44.04 9.68 -7.50
N ALA A 189 44.27 9.00 -8.63
CA ALA A 189 43.27 8.79 -9.66
C ALA A 189 42.08 7.95 -9.14
N THR A 190 42.35 6.87 -8.40
CA THR A 190 41.33 5.97 -7.86
C THR A 190 40.47 6.67 -6.80
N THR A 191 41.08 7.45 -5.90
CA THR A 191 40.35 8.21 -4.88
C THR A 191 39.50 9.35 -5.49
N TRP A 192 39.94 9.95 -6.59
CA TRP A 192 39.14 10.93 -7.33
C TRP A 192 37.92 10.28 -8.01
N LEU A 193 38.12 9.15 -8.70
CA LEU A 193 37.05 8.36 -9.32
C LEU A 193 36.01 7.89 -8.28
N ALA A 194 36.48 7.37 -7.15
CA ALA A 194 35.62 6.94 -6.06
C ALA A 194 34.77 8.10 -5.51
N LYS A 195 35.36 9.29 -5.35
CA LYS A 195 34.61 10.49 -4.92
C LYS A 195 33.53 10.88 -5.93
N GLN A 196 33.80 10.83 -7.23
CA GLN A 196 32.80 11.17 -8.25
C GLN A 196 31.64 10.17 -8.26
N LEU A 197 31.94 8.88 -8.14
CA LEU A 197 30.93 7.82 -8.07
C LEU A 197 30.09 7.92 -6.79
N CYS A 198 30.71 8.19 -5.63
CA CYS A 198 29.98 8.43 -4.37
C CYS A 198 29.13 9.71 -4.40
N ARG A 199 29.59 10.77 -5.07
CA ARG A 199 28.79 12.00 -5.25
C ARG A 199 27.62 11.76 -6.19
N GLY A 200 27.81 11.00 -7.27
CA GLY A 200 26.75 10.62 -8.19
C GLY A 200 25.70 9.73 -7.54
N SER A 201 26.12 8.69 -6.82
CA SER A 201 25.21 7.79 -6.10
C SER A 201 24.48 8.52 -4.95
N GLY A 202 25.19 9.37 -4.19
CA GLY A 202 24.61 10.20 -3.14
C GLY A 202 23.64 11.25 -3.66
N TRP A 203 23.89 11.85 -4.83
CA TRP A 203 22.95 12.78 -5.48
C TRP A 203 21.68 12.07 -5.94
N LEU A 204 21.79 10.91 -6.58
CA LEU A 204 20.65 10.09 -6.98
C LEU A 204 19.82 9.68 -5.76
N PHE A 205 20.47 9.22 -4.69
CA PHE A 205 19.80 8.83 -3.46
C PHE A 205 19.09 10.01 -2.81
N ARG A 206 19.76 11.17 -2.68
CA ARG A 206 19.12 12.39 -2.17
C ARG A 206 17.93 12.79 -3.01
N LYS A 207 18.01 12.72 -4.34
CA LYS A 207 16.91 13.07 -5.25
C LYS A 207 15.69 12.15 -5.08
N THR A 208 15.91 10.84 -4.92
CA THR A 208 14.84 9.87 -4.70
C THR A 208 14.25 9.97 -3.28
N PHE A 209 15.07 10.30 -2.28
CA PHE A 209 14.68 10.44 -0.86
C PHE A 209 14.50 11.89 -0.41
N HIS A 210 14.01 12.81 -1.28
CA HIS A 210 13.45 14.09 -0.82
C HIS A 210 12.16 13.80 -0.02
N LEU A 211 12.34 13.26 1.20
CA LEU A 211 11.34 13.27 2.24
C LEU A 211 11.07 14.73 2.56
N PRO A 212 9.80 15.19 2.51
CA PRO A 212 9.47 16.53 2.98
C PRO A 212 9.93 16.60 4.43
N LYS A 213 10.97 17.39 4.71
CA LYS A 213 11.32 17.77 6.08
C LYS A 213 10.07 18.39 6.67
N ARG A 214 9.36 17.61 7.50
CA ARG A 214 8.30 18.10 8.35
C ARG A 214 8.96 19.20 9.17
N LYS A 215 8.66 20.46 8.84
CA LYS A 215 9.06 21.60 9.65
C LYS A 215 8.32 21.39 10.96
N GLU A 216 9.02 20.88 11.96
CA GLU A 216 8.48 20.80 13.31
C GLU A 216 8.16 22.23 13.73
N VAL A 217 6.87 22.43 13.97
CA VAL A 217 6.26 23.66 14.42
C VAL A 217 6.75 23.85 15.86
N MET A 218 7.78 24.67 16.04
CA MET A 218 8.03 25.31 17.32
C MET A 218 7.04 26.46 17.42
N ALA A 219 5.89 26.17 18.01
CA ALA A 219 4.93 27.13 18.57
C ALA A 219 4.79 26.83 20.06
#